data_AF-A0A7C8IRB8-F1
#
_entry.id   AF-A0A7C8IRB8-F1
#
_cell.length_a   1.000
_cell.length_b   1.000
_cell.length_c   1.000
_cell.angle_alpha   90.00
_cell.angle_beta   90.00
_cell.angle_gamma   90.00
#
_symmetry.space_group_name_H-M   'P 1'
#
loop_
_entity.id
_entity.type
_entity.pdbx_description
1 polymer ?
#
loop_
_entity_poly.entity_id
_entity_poly.type
_entity_poly.pdbx_seq_one_letter_code
_entity_poly.pdbx_strand_id
1 'polypeptide(L)'
;MSQSILDQLLEMGFDKQRAELAVKKSDGLPDAMDWLEKNQDTEIEELLAEEESGPSVAKVDGDAVAMSLVCNECNKKFRSQREAEFHANKSGHSDFSESTEEIAPLTEEEKQQRLAELREKVKAKRANQAVVDKEEQKRNEQIRQKATKESQDIKEELQRKEQIKEAAKKRQEKIDEMEAKKRIKAKIEADKEERRRKAEEAKAAREGRAIPAAAPAPAPAAAPARPAANHNEARLRLQTSNGNIMKTLPAETTLFEVAQMLETESGLAVSKFVQNFPRKVYEGSLDFGKTLKEAGLVPSAALIVQ
;
A
#
# COMPACT_ATOMS: atom_id res chain seq x y z
N MET A 1 13.74 -6.89 -45.49
CA MET A 1 14.30 -8.26 -45.59
C MET A 1 14.43 -8.74 -44.16
N SER A 2 13.48 -9.54 -43.67
CA SER A 2 13.59 -10.13 -42.33
C SER A 2 14.73 -11.16 -42.37
N GLN A 3 15.78 -10.94 -41.59
CA GLN A 3 16.86 -11.93 -41.40
C GLN A 3 16.24 -13.24 -40.90
N SER A 4 16.76 -14.38 -41.34
CA SER A 4 16.30 -15.66 -40.82
C SER A 4 16.72 -15.80 -39.36
N ILE A 5 15.96 -16.55 -38.56
CA ILE A 5 16.28 -16.81 -37.15
C ILE A 5 17.66 -17.47 -37.03
N LEU A 6 18.03 -18.32 -37.99
CA LEU A 6 19.35 -18.93 -38.09
C LEU A 6 20.46 -17.89 -38.28
N ASP A 7 20.27 -16.93 -39.20
CA ASP A 7 21.25 -15.87 -39.43
C ASP A 7 21.41 -14.97 -38.19
N GLN A 8 20.33 -14.69 -37.47
CA GLN A 8 20.37 -13.94 -36.21
C GLN A 8 21.13 -14.68 -35.11
N LEU A 9 20.98 -15.99 -35.01
CA LEU A 9 21.74 -16.82 -34.08
C LEU A 9 23.23 -16.87 -34.43
N LEU A 10 23.56 -16.94 -35.71
CA LEU A 10 24.94 -16.88 -36.20
C LEU A 10 25.58 -15.51 -35.94
N GLU A 11 24.84 -14.42 -36.15
CA GLU A 11 25.29 -13.04 -35.83
C GLU A 11 25.54 -12.85 -34.33
N MET A 12 24.81 -13.58 -33.48
CA MET A 12 25.00 -13.60 -32.03
C MET A 12 26.15 -14.49 -31.56
N GLY A 13 26.81 -15.20 -32.49
CA GLY A 13 28.02 -15.99 -32.23
C GLY A 13 27.76 -17.43 -31.77
N PHE A 14 26.55 -17.97 -31.99
CA PHE A 14 26.27 -19.37 -31.71
C PHE A 14 26.85 -20.30 -32.80
N ASP A 15 27.24 -21.51 -32.40
CA ASP A 15 27.73 -22.53 -33.32
C ASP A 15 26.64 -22.91 -34.34
N LYS A 16 27.04 -23.05 -35.61
CA LYS A 16 26.11 -23.28 -36.72
C LYS A 16 25.28 -24.55 -36.55
N GLN A 17 25.87 -25.63 -36.05
CA GLN A 17 25.17 -26.91 -35.91
C GLN A 17 24.15 -26.86 -34.77
N ARG A 18 24.51 -26.19 -33.67
CA ARG A 18 23.59 -25.96 -32.54
C ARG A 18 22.44 -25.02 -32.92
N ALA A 19 22.73 -23.94 -33.66
CA ALA A 19 21.73 -22.99 -34.11
C ALA A 19 20.72 -23.64 -35.07
N GLU A 20 21.17 -24.53 -35.97
CA GLU A 20 20.28 -25.31 -36.83
C GLU A 20 19.37 -26.25 -36.01
N LEU A 21 19.90 -26.91 -34.99
CA LEU A 21 19.12 -27.77 -34.09
C LEU A 21 18.09 -26.97 -33.27
N ALA A 22 18.48 -25.79 -32.80
CA ALA A 22 17.62 -24.89 -32.04
C ALA A 22 16.43 -24.41 -32.87
N VAL A 23 16.67 -24.01 -34.12
CA VAL A 23 15.62 -23.56 -35.05
C VAL A 23 14.69 -24.71 -35.44
N LYS A 24 15.15 -25.96 -35.47
CA LYS A 24 14.28 -27.13 -35.69
C LYS A 24 13.40 -27.46 -34.47
N LYS A 25 13.89 -27.24 -33.26
CA LYS A 25 13.21 -27.56 -31.99
C LYS A 25 12.35 -26.42 -31.44
N SER A 26 12.37 -25.24 -32.05
CA SER A 26 11.67 -24.05 -31.58
C SER A 26 10.93 -23.31 -32.70
N ASP A 27 9.81 -22.66 -32.36
CA ASP A 27 8.95 -21.96 -33.32
C ASP A 27 9.24 -20.44 -33.38
N GLY A 28 10.31 -19.96 -32.74
CA GLY A 28 10.67 -18.54 -32.71
C GLY A 28 12.04 -18.26 -32.08
N LEU A 29 12.60 -17.07 -32.33
CA LEU A 29 13.92 -16.66 -31.81
C LEU A 29 14.04 -16.75 -30.26
N PRO A 30 13.04 -16.30 -29.46
CA PRO A 30 13.13 -16.42 -27.99
C PRO A 30 13.20 -17.87 -27.54
N ASP A 31 12.39 -18.74 -28.15
CA ASP A 31 12.37 -20.17 -27.81
C ASP A 31 13.67 -20.88 -28.28
N ALA A 32 14.26 -20.44 -29.40
CA ALA A 32 15.55 -20.92 -29.87
C ALA A 32 16.69 -20.55 -28.91
N MET A 33 16.68 -19.33 -28.38
CA MET A 33 17.64 -18.86 -27.37
C MET A 33 17.52 -19.66 -26.08
N ASP A 34 16.31 -19.82 -25.56
CA ASP A 34 16.03 -20.61 -24.35
C ASP A 34 16.46 -22.06 -24.51
N TRP A 35 16.32 -22.63 -25.71
CA TRP A 35 16.76 -23.99 -26.00
C TRP A 35 18.29 -24.08 -26.03
N LEU A 36 18.97 -23.11 -26.64
CA LEU A 36 20.44 -23.06 -26.69
C LEU A 36 21.06 -22.86 -25.30
N GLU A 37 20.46 -22.04 -24.45
CA GLU A 37 20.91 -21.82 -23.07
C GLU A 37 20.81 -23.10 -22.23
N LYS A 38 19.70 -23.83 -22.35
CA LYS A 38 19.49 -25.09 -21.62
C LYS A 38 20.40 -26.23 -22.08
N ASN A 39 20.85 -26.17 -23.34
CA ASN A 39 21.68 -27.19 -23.96
C ASN A 39 23.12 -26.70 -24.19
N GLN A 40 23.56 -25.66 -23.48
CA GLN A 40 24.89 -25.09 -23.69
C GLN A 40 26.02 -26.06 -23.31
N ASP A 41 25.79 -26.86 -22.26
CA ASP A 41 26.78 -27.79 -21.70
C ASP A 41 26.67 -29.22 -22.26
N THR A 42 25.65 -29.54 -23.04
CA THR A 42 25.50 -30.85 -23.69
C THR A 42 26.34 -30.91 -24.95
N GLU A 43 27.03 -32.04 -25.20
CA GLU A 43 27.86 -32.20 -26.39
C GLU A 43 26.98 -32.26 -27.65
N ILE A 44 27.48 -31.66 -28.75
CA ILE A 44 26.73 -31.57 -30.01
C ILE A 44 26.42 -32.98 -30.57
N GLU A 45 27.34 -33.92 -30.36
CA GLU A 45 27.21 -35.32 -30.79
C GLU A 45 26.09 -36.06 -30.05
N GLU A 46 25.89 -35.76 -28.76
CA GLU A 46 24.79 -36.32 -27.96
C GLU A 46 23.44 -35.74 -28.39
N LEU A 47 23.38 -34.42 -28.66
CA LEU A 47 22.18 -33.75 -29.14
C LEU A 47 21.75 -34.21 -30.56
N LEU A 48 22.72 -34.55 -31.41
CA LEU A 48 22.49 -35.14 -32.73
C LEU A 48 22.01 -36.59 -32.62
N ALA A 49 22.60 -37.39 -31.72
CA ALA A 49 22.15 -38.74 -31.44
C ALA A 49 20.72 -38.77 -30.87
N GLU A 50 20.37 -37.81 -30.02
CA GLU A 50 18.99 -37.63 -29.55
C GLU A 50 18.02 -37.27 -30.70
N GLU A 51 18.45 -36.48 -31.68
CA GLU A 51 17.65 -36.14 -32.87
C GLU A 51 17.42 -37.36 -33.79
N GLU A 52 18.45 -38.19 -34.00
CA GLU A 52 18.31 -39.44 -34.75
C GLU A 52 17.48 -40.50 -34.00
N SER A 53 17.41 -40.42 -32.67
CA SER A 53 16.62 -41.30 -31.82
C SER A 53 15.14 -40.89 -31.62
N GLY A 54 14.61 -40.02 -32.50
CA GLY A 54 13.16 -39.78 -32.61
C GLY A 54 12.36 -41.10 -32.68
N PRO A 55 11.08 -41.13 -32.25
CA PRO A 55 10.44 -42.23 -31.52
C PRO A 55 10.28 -43.51 -32.34
N SER A 56 11.38 -44.20 -32.59
CA SER A 56 11.39 -45.55 -33.14
C SER A 56 11.29 -46.52 -31.97
N VAL A 57 10.19 -47.27 -31.98
CA VAL A 57 9.96 -48.45 -31.16
C VAL A 57 11.20 -49.34 -31.22
N ALA A 58 12.01 -49.31 -30.16
CA ALA A 58 13.12 -50.22 -30.00
C ALA A 58 12.54 -51.63 -29.84
N LYS A 59 12.67 -52.46 -30.89
CA LYS A 59 12.77 -53.90 -30.71
C LYS A 59 14.05 -54.14 -29.93
N VAL A 60 13.91 -54.50 -28.66
CA VAL A 60 15.00 -55.04 -27.86
C VAL A 60 14.75 -56.55 -27.78
N ASP A 61 15.58 -57.29 -28.51
CA ASP A 61 15.68 -58.74 -28.36
C ASP A 61 16.34 -59.07 -27.01
N GLY A 62 15.70 -60.00 -26.28
CA GLY A 62 16.32 -60.84 -25.27
C GLY A 62 16.91 -60.17 -24.03
N ASP A 63 16.10 -60.00 -22.97
CA ASP A 63 16.30 -60.67 -21.68
C ASP A 63 15.41 -60.03 -20.59
N ALA A 64 14.54 -60.87 -20.00
CA ALA A 64 13.70 -60.67 -18.81
C ALA A 64 13.30 -59.21 -18.43
N VAL A 65 12.26 -58.67 -19.08
CA VAL A 65 11.64 -57.38 -18.68
C VAL A 65 10.29 -57.64 -18.01
N ALA A 66 10.14 -57.18 -16.77
CA ALA A 66 8.89 -57.22 -16.02
C ALA A 66 7.74 -56.59 -16.83
N MET A 67 6.64 -57.33 -16.99
CA MET A 67 5.61 -57.03 -17.99
C MET A 67 4.56 -56.01 -17.51
N SER A 68 4.52 -55.66 -16.23
CA SER A 68 3.76 -54.53 -15.68
C SER A 68 4.26 -54.10 -14.29
N LEU A 69 4.09 -52.81 -13.94
CA LEU A 69 4.35 -52.28 -12.59
C LEU A 69 3.02 -52.06 -11.87
N VAL A 70 2.92 -52.43 -10.60
CA VAL A 70 1.70 -52.28 -9.79
C VAL A 70 1.98 -51.35 -8.61
N CYS A 71 1.19 -50.30 -8.46
CA CYS A 71 1.29 -49.46 -7.27
C CYS A 71 0.64 -50.18 -6.09
N ASN A 72 1.40 -50.45 -5.02
CA ASN A 72 0.91 -51.17 -3.84
C ASN A 72 -0.06 -50.33 -2.99
N GLU A 73 -0.03 -49.00 -3.14
CA GLU A 73 -0.90 -48.08 -2.41
C GLU A 73 -2.32 -48.01 -3.01
N CYS A 74 -2.47 -48.22 -4.32
CA CYS A 74 -3.77 -48.13 -4.99
C CYS A 74 -4.11 -49.30 -5.94
N ASN A 75 -3.28 -50.34 -5.94
CA ASN A 75 -3.39 -51.57 -6.75
C ASN A 75 -3.65 -51.34 -8.26
N LYS A 76 -3.20 -50.19 -8.78
CA LYS A 76 -3.28 -49.89 -10.22
C LYS A 76 -2.08 -50.50 -10.92
N LYS A 77 -2.36 -51.20 -12.03
CA LYS A 77 -1.36 -51.82 -12.90
C LYS A 77 -1.03 -50.87 -14.04
N PHE A 78 0.26 -50.70 -14.30
CA PHE A 78 0.82 -49.81 -15.29
C PHE A 78 1.58 -50.62 -16.33
N ARG A 79 1.43 -50.23 -17.59
CA ARG A 79 2.04 -50.96 -18.70
C ARG A 79 3.47 -50.53 -19.00
N SER A 80 3.91 -49.39 -18.45
CA SER A 80 5.27 -48.86 -18.62
C SER A 80 5.71 -48.02 -17.42
N GLN A 81 7.04 -47.89 -17.25
CA GLN A 81 7.68 -47.04 -16.25
C GLN A 81 7.13 -45.59 -16.28
N ARG A 82 6.97 -45.01 -17.48
CA ARG A 82 6.45 -43.64 -17.67
C ARG A 82 5.03 -43.43 -17.15
N GLU A 83 4.19 -44.46 -17.23
CA GLU A 83 2.81 -44.38 -16.74
C GLU A 83 2.77 -44.46 -15.20
N ALA A 84 3.68 -45.25 -14.60
CA ALA A 84 3.89 -45.31 -13.15
C ALA A 84 4.43 -43.98 -12.60
N GLU A 85 5.40 -43.35 -13.27
CA GLU A 85 5.93 -42.03 -12.92
C GLU A 85 4.86 -40.93 -12.99
N PHE A 86 4.01 -40.95 -14.02
CA PHE A 86 2.89 -40.01 -14.13
C PHE A 86 1.87 -40.20 -13.00
N HIS A 87 1.58 -41.44 -12.62
CA HIS A 87 0.74 -41.75 -11.48
C HIS A 87 1.39 -41.28 -10.17
N ALA A 88 2.69 -41.53 -9.98
CA ALA A 88 3.45 -41.04 -8.83
C ALA A 88 3.39 -39.51 -8.71
N ASN A 89 3.59 -38.77 -9.81
CA ASN A 89 3.53 -37.31 -9.80
C ASN A 89 2.12 -36.75 -9.55
N LYS A 90 1.08 -37.48 -9.93
CA LYS A 90 -0.30 -37.02 -9.83
C LYS A 90 -0.98 -37.42 -8.51
N SER A 91 -0.69 -38.60 -7.99
CA SER A 91 -1.28 -39.11 -6.75
C SER A 91 -0.31 -39.12 -5.57
N GLY A 92 0.99 -38.92 -5.80
CA GLY A 92 2.02 -38.93 -4.75
C GLY A 92 2.42 -40.33 -4.27
N HIS A 93 2.07 -41.39 -5.00
CA HIS A 93 2.37 -42.77 -4.58
C HIS A 93 3.74 -43.19 -5.09
N SER A 94 4.56 -43.79 -4.22
CA SER A 94 5.96 -44.16 -4.54
C SER A 94 6.21 -45.66 -4.53
N ASP A 95 5.31 -46.45 -3.95
CA ASP A 95 5.54 -47.88 -3.77
C ASP A 95 4.99 -48.69 -4.96
N PHE A 96 5.90 -49.13 -5.85
CA PHE A 96 5.60 -49.97 -7.01
C PHE A 96 6.26 -51.35 -6.90
N SER A 97 5.50 -52.41 -7.22
CA SER A 97 5.97 -53.79 -7.35
C SER A 97 5.92 -54.25 -8.81
N GLU A 98 6.91 -55.02 -9.23
CA GLU A 98 6.96 -55.62 -10.57
C GLU A 98 6.06 -56.87 -10.60
N SER A 99 5.09 -56.92 -11.51
CA SER A 99 4.15 -58.04 -11.68
C SER A 99 4.24 -58.61 -13.09
N THR A 100 4.24 -59.93 -13.22
CA THR A 100 4.40 -60.65 -14.51
C THR A 100 3.09 -60.80 -15.29
N GLU A 101 2.06 -60.02 -14.96
CA GLU A 101 0.78 -60.13 -15.64
C GLU A 101 0.74 -59.17 -16.84
N GLU A 102 0.68 -59.74 -18.04
CA GLU A 102 0.43 -58.99 -19.26
C GLU A 102 -0.98 -58.38 -19.21
N ILE A 103 -1.07 -57.06 -19.09
CA ILE A 103 -2.35 -56.36 -19.20
C ILE A 103 -2.84 -56.55 -20.65
N ALA A 104 -3.94 -57.29 -20.84
CA ALA A 104 -4.53 -57.49 -22.16
C ALA A 104 -4.76 -56.12 -22.85
N PRO A 105 -4.30 -55.94 -24.10
CA PRO A 105 -4.51 -54.69 -24.81
C PRO A 105 -6.02 -54.46 -24.98
N LEU A 106 -6.51 -53.30 -24.51
CA LEU A 106 -7.90 -52.87 -24.67
C LEU A 106 -8.38 -53.18 -26.11
N THR A 107 -9.57 -53.75 -26.22
CA THR A 107 -10.17 -54.08 -27.53
C THR A 107 -10.38 -52.81 -28.35
N GLU A 108 -10.37 -52.91 -29.68
CA GLU A 108 -10.46 -51.74 -30.56
C GLU A 108 -11.75 -50.92 -30.31
N GLU A 109 -12.83 -51.59 -29.92
CA GLU A 109 -14.12 -50.96 -29.59
C GLU A 109 -14.05 -50.14 -28.28
N GLU A 110 -13.40 -50.66 -27.24
CA GLU A 110 -13.24 -49.94 -25.96
C GLU A 110 -12.31 -48.73 -26.09
N LYS A 111 -11.28 -48.82 -26.95
CA LYS A 111 -10.41 -47.68 -27.28
C LYS A 111 -11.19 -46.58 -27.98
N GLN A 112 -12.05 -46.93 -28.93
CA GLN A 112 -12.88 -45.96 -29.65
C GLN A 112 -13.89 -45.28 -28.72
N GLN A 113 -14.54 -46.04 -27.82
CA GLN A 113 -15.45 -45.48 -26.82
C GLN A 113 -14.74 -44.54 -25.86
N ARG A 114 -13.56 -44.91 -25.35
CA ARG A 114 -12.78 -44.07 -24.44
C ARG A 114 -12.26 -42.81 -25.12
N LEU A 115 -11.90 -42.87 -26.41
CA LEU A 115 -11.56 -41.69 -27.20
C LEU A 115 -12.77 -40.78 -27.43
N ALA A 116 -13.96 -41.34 -27.68
CA ALA A 116 -15.19 -40.58 -27.80
C ALA A 116 -15.54 -39.88 -26.49
N GLU A 117 -15.51 -40.59 -25.36
CA GLU A 117 -15.77 -40.04 -24.03
C GLU A 117 -14.77 -38.93 -23.67
N LEU A 118 -13.47 -39.10 -23.98
CA LEU A 118 -12.46 -38.07 -23.77
C LEU A 118 -12.70 -36.84 -24.64
N ARG A 119 -13.09 -37.02 -25.91
CA ARG A 119 -13.46 -35.91 -26.81
C ARG A 119 -14.67 -35.14 -26.30
N GLU A 120 -15.68 -35.84 -25.78
CA GLU A 120 -16.85 -35.21 -25.17
C GLU A 120 -16.49 -34.45 -23.90
N LYS A 121 -15.65 -35.02 -23.02
CA LYS A 121 -15.15 -34.32 -21.82
C LYS A 121 -14.35 -33.06 -22.16
N VAL A 122 -13.48 -33.12 -23.18
CA VAL A 122 -12.73 -31.94 -23.65
C VAL A 122 -13.67 -30.89 -24.24
N LYS A 123 -14.67 -31.31 -25.03
CA LYS A 123 -15.68 -30.40 -25.59
C LYS A 123 -16.52 -29.73 -24.49
N ALA A 124 -16.96 -30.49 -23.48
CA ALA A 124 -17.68 -29.97 -22.32
C ALA A 124 -16.81 -28.97 -21.53
N LYS A 125 -15.53 -29.30 -21.29
CA LYS A 125 -14.59 -28.39 -20.60
C LYS A 125 -14.37 -27.10 -21.39
N ARG A 126 -14.20 -27.18 -22.72
CA ARG A 126 -14.08 -26.00 -23.59
C ARG A 126 -15.34 -25.16 -23.61
N ALA A 127 -16.52 -25.78 -23.61
CA ALA A 127 -17.79 -25.06 -23.54
C ALA A 127 -17.94 -24.30 -22.21
N ASN A 128 -17.62 -24.95 -21.08
CA ASN A 128 -17.66 -24.31 -19.76
C ASN A 128 -16.64 -23.17 -19.67
N GLN A 129 -15.41 -23.38 -20.15
CA GLN A 129 -14.39 -22.34 -20.19
C GLN A 129 -14.86 -21.13 -21.02
N ALA A 130 -15.45 -21.36 -22.19
CA ALA A 130 -15.96 -20.27 -23.03
C ALA A 130 -17.12 -19.49 -22.38
N VAL A 131 -17.89 -20.09 -21.46
CA VAL A 131 -18.91 -19.37 -20.68
C VAL A 131 -18.25 -18.50 -19.61
N VAL A 132 -17.30 -19.07 -18.86
CA VAL A 132 -16.54 -18.35 -17.83
C VAL A 132 -15.78 -17.17 -18.44
N ASP A 133 -15.07 -17.38 -19.55
CA ASP A 133 -14.30 -16.34 -20.24
C ASP A 133 -15.22 -15.21 -20.72
N LYS A 134 -16.43 -15.52 -21.20
CA LYS A 134 -17.43 -14.50 -21.59
C LYS A 134 -17.94 -13.69 -20.39
N GLU A 135 -18.14 -14.32 -19.25
CA GLU A 135 -18.55 -13.63 -18.02
C GLU A 135 -17.42 -12.75 -17.48
N GLU A 136 -16.19 -13.24 -17.51
CA GLU A 136 -15.00 -12.49 -17.10
C GLU A 136 -14.77 -11.28 -18.01
N GLN A 137 -14.91 -11.44 -19.32
CA GLN A 137 -14.85 -10.32 -20.27
C GLN A 137 -15.91 -9.25 -19.99
N LYS A 138 -17.16 -9.67 -19.68
CA LYS A 138 -18.21 -8.72 -19.28
C LYS A 138 -17.88 -8.00 -17.97
N ARG A 139 -17.33 -8.70 -16.98
CA ARG A 139 -16.91 -8.09 -15.70
C ARG A 139 -15.76 -7.11 -15.90
N ASN A 140 -14.75 -7.48 -16.69
CA ASN A 140 -13.62 -6.61 -17.01
C ASN A 140 -14.08 -5.35 -17.76
N GLU A 141 -15.02 -5.49 -18.70
CA GLU A 141 -15.61 -4.34 -19.39
C GLU A 141 -16.41 -3.44 -18.43
N GLN A 142 -17.19 -4.01 -17.52
CA GLN A 142 -17.90 -3.23 -16.50
C GLN A 142 -16.95 -2.50 -15.56
N ILE A 143 -15.82 -3.12 -15.18
CA ILE A 143 -14.79 -2.48 -14.36
C ILE A 143 -14.18 -1.29 -15.11
N ARG A 144 -13.85 -1.44 -16.40
CA ARG A 144 -13.33 -0.34 -17.23
C ARG A 144 -14.32 0.83 -17.31
N GLN A 145 -15.60 0.53 -17.53
CA GLN A 145 -16.65 1.56 -17.59
C GLN A 145 -16.86 2.25 -16.24
N LYS A 146 -16.87 1.50 -15.13
CA LYS A 146 -16.98 2.07 -13.77
C LYS A 146 -15.77 2.93 -13.43
N ALA A 147 -14.55 2.44 -13.66
CA ALA A 147 -13.33 3.21 -13.40
C ALA A 147 -13.31 4.53 -14.21
N THR A 148 -13.76 4.50 -15.46
CA THR A 148 -13.85 5.71 -16.28
C THR A 148 -14.88 6.70 -15.72
N LYS A 149 -16.07 6.22 -15.34
CA LYS A 149 -17.12 7.06 -14.71
C LYS A 149 -16.65 7.64 -13.39
N GLU A 150 -16.10 6.82 -12.50
CA GLU A 150 -15.55 7.25 -11.21
C GLU A 150 -14.45 8.29 -11.39
N SER A 151 -13.57 8.14 -12.40
CA SER A 151 -12.53 9.14 -12.70
C SER A 151 -13.12 10.48 -13.15
N GLN A 152 -14.23 10.47 -13.90
CA GLN A 152 -14.93 11.68 -14.32
C GLN A 152 -15.67 12.32 -13.15
N ASP A 153 -16.38 11.52 -12.34
CA ASP A 153 -17.09 11.97 -11.15
C ASP A 153 -16.13 12.60 -10.13
N ILE A 154 -14.97 11.98 -9.87
CA ILE A 154 -13.93 12.52 -8.99
C ILE A 154 -13.43 13.89 -9.51
N LYS A 155 -13.24 14.02 -10.83
CA LYS A 155 -12.80 15.28 -11.44
C LYS A 155 -13.86 16.37 -11.32
N GLU A 156 -15.13 16.05 -11.59
CA GLU A 156 -16.24 16.99 -11.44
C GLU A 156 -16.43 17.40 -9.98
N GLU A 157 -16.36 16.47 -9.03
CA GLU A 157 -16.44 16.77 -7.62
C GLU A 157 -15.30 17.67 -7.15
N LEU A 158 -14.07 17.43 -7.61
CA LEU A 158 -12.93 18.27 -7.29
C LEU A 158 -13.16 19.70 -7.79
N GLN A 159 -13.59 19.85 -9.04
CA GLN A 159 -13.92 21.16 -9.63
C GLN A 159 -15.04 21.86 -8.87
N ARG A 160 -16.13 21.16 -8.51
CA ARG A 160 -17.22 21.72 -7.71
C ARG A 160 -16.73 22.15 -6.32
N LYS A 161 -15.92 21.32 -5.65
CA LYS A 161 -15.33 21.65 -4.34
C LYS A 161 -14.42 22.88 -4.42
N GLU A 162 -13.64 23.03 -5.50
CA GLU A 162 -12.80 24.21 -5.73
C GLU A 162 -13.65 25.48 -5.95
N GLN A 163 -14.69 25.41 -6.78
CA GLN A 163 -15.60 26.54 -7.00
C GLN A 163 -16.32 26.97 -5.72
N ILE A 164 -16.77 26.00 -4.90
CA ILE A 164 -17.39 26.29 -3.59
C ILE A 164 -16.38 26.94 -2.66
N LYS A 165 -15.14 26.44 -2.60
CA LYS A 165 -14.07 27.02 -1.77
C LYS A 165 -13.73 28.44 -2.22
N GLU A 166 -13.65 28.69 -3.52
CA GLU A 166 -13.37 30.03 -4.05
C GLU A 166 -14.52 31.00 -3.75
N ALA A 167 -15.77 30.57 -3.94
CA ALA A 167 -16.94 31.37 -3.60
C ALA A 167 -17.01 31.67 -2.09
N ALA A 168 -16.67 30.70 -1.23
CA ALA A 168 -16.61 30.88 0.22
C ALA A 168 -15.50 31.86 0.63
N LYS A 169 -14.30 31.74 0.05
CA LYS A 169 -13.19 32.68 0.27
C LYS A 169 -13.57 34.10 -0.15
N LYS A 170 -14.16 34.28 -1.33
CA LYS A 170 -14.65 35.58 -1.79
C LYS A 170 -15.72 36.17 -0.88
N ARG A 171 -16.57 35.34 -0.26
CA ARG A 171 -17.55 35.81 0.75
C ARG A 171 -16.87 36.23 2.05
N GLN A 172 -15.89 35.45 2.52
CA GLN A 172 -15.10 35.78 3.71
C GLN A 172 -14.30 37.06 3.51
N GLU A 173 -13.59 37.20 2.40
CA GLU A 173 -12.83 38.42 2.05
C GLU A 173 -13.72 39.67 2.03
N LYS A 174 -14.95 39.56 1.49
CA LYS A 174 -15.92 40.66 1.53
C LYS A 174 -16.37 41.00 2.95
N ILE A 175 -16.59 40.00 3.81
CA ILE A 175 -16.98 40.21 5.21
C ILE A 175 -15.82 40.87 5.96
N ASP A 176 -14.61 40.35 5.80
CA ASP A 176 -13.40 40.86 6.44
C ASP A 176 -13.09 42.30 5.99
N GLU A 177 -13.28 42.61 4.70
CA GLU A 177 -13.12 43.98 4.18
C GLU A 177 -14.15 44.93 4.79
N MET A 178 -15.41 44.48 4.93
CA MET A 178 -16.47 45.25 5.57
C MET A 178 -16.19 45.46 7.06
N GLU A 179 -15.70 44.45 7.77
CA GLU A 179 -15.29 44.55 9.17
C GLU A 179 -14.07 45.45 9.35
N ALA A 180 -13.07 45.35 8.46
CA ALA A 180 -11.90 46.22 8.47
C ALA A 180 -12.31 47.69 8.26
N LYS A 181 -13.20 47.96 7.29
CA LYS A 181 -13.78 49.30 7.07
C LYS A 181 -14.55 49.79 8.31
N LYS A 182 -15.35 48.94 8.95
CA LYS A 182 -16.05 49.29 10.20
C LYS A 182 -15.08 49.60 11.33
N ARG A 183 -14.01 48.81 11.51
CA ARG A 183 -12.97 49.05 12.52
C ARG A 183 -12.23 50.35 12.27
N ILE A 184 -11.87 50.65 11.03
CA ILE A 184 -11.23 51.92 10.67
C ILE A 184 -12.17 53.08 10.95
N LYS A 185 -13.44 52.98 10.55
CA LYS A 185 -14.44 54.01 10.81
C LYS A 185 -14.63 54.26 12.32
N ALA A 186 -14.71 53.20 13.12
CA ALA A 186 -14.82 53.31 14.58
C ALA A 186 -13.60 53.99 15.21
N LYS A 187 -12.38 53.70 14.72
CA LYS A 187 -11.16 54.40 15.18
C LYS A 187 -11.17 55.89 14.83
N ILE A 188 -11.63 56.25 13.62
CA ILE A 188 -11.74 57.65 13.20
C ILE A 188 -12.80 58.39 14.05
N GLU A 189 -13.92 57.73 14.35
CA GLU A 189 -14.98 58.30 15.18
C GLU A 189 -14.53 58.50 16.62
N ALA A 190 -13.84 57.52 17.22
CA ALA A 190 -13.26 57.62 18.55
C ALA A 190 -12.21 58.74 18.64
N ASP A 191 -11.31 58.86 17.65
CA ASP A 191 -10.31 59.94 17.61
C ASP A 191 -10.97 61.32 17.41
N LYS A 192 -12.02 61.41 16.59
CA LYS A 192 -12.79 62.66 16.41
C LYS A 192 -13.53 63.06 17.68
N GLU A 193 -14.11 62.10 18.39
CA GLU A 193 -14.76 62.33 19.68
C GLU A 193 -13.76 62.71 20.76
N GLU A 194 -12.60 62.07 20.83
CA GLU A 194 -11.55 62.45 21.77
C GLU A 194 -11.04 63.88 21.49
N ARG A 195 -10.86 64.25 20.22
CA ARG A 195 -10.51 65.62 19.85
C ARG A 195 -11.59 66.63 20.21
N ARG A 196 -12.87 66.30 19.99
CA ARG A 196 -14.00 67.14 20.42
C ARG A 196 -14.01 67.30 21.94
N ARG A 197 -13.87 66.19 22.69
CA ARG A 197 -13.86 66.20 24.15
C ARG A 197 -12.71 67.05 24.69
N LYS A 198 -11.49 66.89 24.17
CA LYS A 198 -10.33 67.72 24.56
C LYS A 198 -10.52 69.20 24.22
N ALA A 199 -11.15 69.52 23.09
CA ALA A 199 -11.45 70.90 22.72
C ALA A 199 -12.53 71.53 23.63
N GLU A 200 -13.56 70.76 24.00
CA GLU A 200 -14.60 71.18 24.95
C GLU A 200 -14.02 71.33 26.37
N GLU A 201 -13.19 70.40 26.83
CA GLU A 201 -12.46 70.49 28.10
C GLU A 201 -11.56 71.73 28.15
N ALA A 202 -10.81 72.01 27.07
CA ALA A 202 -9.95 73.20 26.99
C ALA A 202 -10.76 74.51 26.93
N LYS A 203 -11.92 74.52 26.26
CA LYS A 203 -12.81 75.68 26.22
C LYS A 203 -13.47 75.92 27.58
N ALA A 204 -13.93 74.87 28.25
CA ALA A 204 -14.49 74.95 29.60
C ALA A 204 -13.45 75.46 30.62
N ALA A 205 -12.20 74.99 30.52
CA ALA A 205 -11.09 75.49 31.34
C ALA A 205 -10.78 76.97 31.10
N ARG A 206 -10.94 77.46 29.85
CA ARG A 206 -10.70 78.86 29.48
C ARG A 206 -11.84 79.81 29.90
N GLU A 207 -13.08 79.34 29.92
CA GLU A 207 -14.26 80.12 30.31
C GLU A 207 -14.51 80.14 31.82
N GLY A 208 -13.61 79.55 32.64
CA GLY A 208 -13.70 79.57 34.10
C GLY A 208 -14.94 78.85 34.66
N ARG A 209 -15.63 78.06 33.85
CA ARG A 209 -16.77 77.26 34.26
C ARG A 209 -16.24 76.00 34.94
N ALA A 210 -16.42 75.90 36.26
CA ALA A 210 -16.12 74.68 36.99
C ALA A 210 -16.87 73.50 36.35
N ILE A 211 -16.10 72.58 35.78
CA ILE A 211 -16.57 71.28 35.34
C ILE A 211 -17.15 70.61 36.59
N PRO A 212 -18.46 70.26 36.66
CA PRO A 212 -18.91 69.38 37.71
C PRO A 212 -18.09 68.09 37.55
N ALA A 213 -17.32 67.75 38.58
CA ALA A 213 -16.57 66.52 38.64
C ALA A 213 -17.53 65.37 38.31
N ALA A 214 -17.37 64.81 37.11
CA ALA A 214 -18.01 63.57 36.77
C ALA A 214 -17.54 62.56 37.82
N ALA A 215 -18.52 61.91 38.47
CA ALA A 215 -18.27 60.82 39.38
C ALA A 215 -17.25 59.85 38.75
N PRO A 216 -16.31 59.29 39.54
CA PRO A 216 -15.23 58.48 39.02
C PRO A 216 -15.81 57.37 38.14
N ALA A 217 -15.52 57.42 36.84
CA ALA A 217 -15.76 56.29 35.97
C ALA A 217 -15.05 55.08 36.58
N PRO A 218 -15.71 53.91 36.63
CA PRO A 218 -15.06 52.71 37.13
C PRO A 218 -13.78 52.49 36.31
N ALA A 219 -12.68 52.25 37.03
CA ALA A 219 -11.39 51.97 36.43
C ALA A 219 -11.55 50.91 35.33
N PRO A 220 -10.81 51.03 34.20
CA PRO A 220 -10.79 49.96 33.21
C PRO A 220 -10.50 48.66 33.94
N ALA A 221 -11.40 47.67 33.79
CA ALA A 221 -11.23 46.36 34.37
C ALA A 221 -9.80 45.91 34.06
N ALA A 222 -9.03 45.70 35.12
CA ALA A 222 -7.67 45.19 35.01
C ALA A 222 -7.74 43.96 34.10
N ALA A 223 -6.91 43.96 33.05
CA ALA A 223 -6.61 42.73 32.33
C ALA A 223 -6.34 41.65 33.40
N PRO A 224 -6.92 40.44 33.27
CA PRO A 224 -6.83 39.43 34.31
C PRO A 224 -5.37 39.29 34.70
N ALA A 225 -5.06 39.60 35.97
CA ALA A 225 -3.74 39.39 36.51
C ALA A 225 -3.33 37.97 36.14
N ARG A 226 -2.15 37.82 35.52
CA ARG A 226 -1.59 36.50 35.26
C ARG A 226 -1.67 35.73 36.59
N PRO A 227 -2.33 34.57 36.62
CA PRO A 227 -2.42 33.80 37.86
C PRO A 227 -1.00 33.58 38.36
N ALA A 228 -0.77 33.81 39.66
CA ALA A 228 0.48 33.49 40.31
C ALA A 228 0.89 32.07 39.89
N ALA A 229 2.15 31.89 39.49
CA ALA A 229 2.63 30.61 39.01
C ALA A 229 2.46 29.56 40.11
N ASN A 230 1.44 28.70 39.99
CA ASN A 230 1.29 27.55 40.87
C ASN A 230 2.44 26.59 40.52
N HIS A 231 3.44 26.51 41.39
CA HIS A 231 4.63 25.66 41.20
C HIS A 231 4.38 24.18 41.54
N ASN A 232 3.15 23.82 41.95
CA ASN A 232 2.78 22.45 42.33
C ASN A 232 2.08 21.69 41.19
N GLU A 233 1.64 22.39 40.13
CA GLU A 233 0.95 21.80 38.99
C GLU A 233 1.62 22.27 37.69
N ALA A 234 1.68 21.39 36.69
CA ALA A 234 2.18 21.67 35.35
C ALA A 234 1.04 21.54 34.33
N ARG A 235 0.82 22.60 33.56
CA ARG A 235 -0.08 22.56 32.39
C ARG A 235 0.71 22.16 31.14
N LEU A 236 0.51 20.93 30.69
CA LEU A 236 1.17 20.39 29.50
C LEU A 236 0.26 20.49 28.28
N ARG A 237 0.81 21.03 27.19
CA ARG A 237 0.25 20.92 25.84
C ARG A 237 1.04 19.86 25.08
N LEU A 238 0.43 18.70 24.88
CA LEU A 238 1.00 17.54 24.21
C LEU A 238 0.53 17.54 22.76
N GLN A 239 1.44 17.68 21.80
CA GLN A 239 1.13 17.63 20.38
C GLN A 239 1.36 16.20 19.89
N THR A 240 0.28 15.47 19.62
CA THR A 240 0.31 14.10 19.09
C THR A 240 -0.08 14.10 17.61
N SER A 241 0.07 12.97 16.92
CA SER A 241 -0.41 12.78 15.54
C SER A 241 -1.93 12.98 15.40
N ASN A 242 -2.67 12.72 16.48
CA ASN A 242 -4.14 12.79 16.51
C ASN A 242 -4.66 14.18 16.90
N GLY A 243 -3.77 15.12 17.26
CA GLY A 243 -4.14 16.49 17.61
C GLY A 243 -3.36 17.05 18.80
N ASN A 244 -3.83 18.16 19.36
CA ASN A 244 -3.26 18.74 20.57
C ASN A 244 -4.09 18.33 21.80
N ILE A 245 -3.45 17.72 22.78
CA ILE A 245 -4.04 17.32 24.06
C ILE A 245 -3.52 18.29 25.14
N MET A 246 -4.42 18.83 25.96
CA MET A 246 -4.05 19.68 27.11
C MET A 246 -4.36 18.94 28.41
N LYS A 247 -3.37 18.82 29.28
CA LYS A 247 -3.50 18.18 30.61
C LYS A 247 -2.87 19.05 31.68
N THR A 248 -3.47 19.03 32.86
CA THR A 248 -2.89 19.62 34.07
C THR A 248 -2.54 18.46 35.00
N LEU A 249 -1.27 18.32 35.33
CA LEU A 249 -0.74 17.22 36.14
C LEU A 249 0.07 17.76 37.32
N PRO A 250 0.14 17.04 38.45
CA PRO A 250 1.01 17.40 39.57
C PRO A 250 2.49 17.45 39.16
N ALA A 251 3.26 18.36 39.78
CA ALA A 251 4.68 18.56 39.49
C ALA A 251 5.57 17.32 39.72
N GLU A 252 5.10 16.38 40.55
CA GLU A 252 5.79 15.14 40.91
C GLU A 252 5.52 13.98 39.93
N THR A 253 4.58 14.14 39.00
CA THR A 253 4.32 13.11 37.99
C THR A 253 5.54 12.92 37.08
N THR A 254 5.80 11.66 36.72
CA THR A 254 6.94 11.30 35.86
C THR A 254 6.56 11.38 34.39
N LEU A 255 7.54 11.62 33.52
CA LEU A 255 7.32 11.58 32.07
C LEU A 255 6.82 10.19 31.59
N PHE A 256 7.16 9.13 32.31
CA PHE A 256 6.63 7.78 32.11
C PHE A 256 5.11 7.69 32.34
N GLU A 257 4.62 8.24 33.45
CA GLU A 257 3.18 8.27 33.73
C GLU A 257 2.43 9.08 32.68
N VAL A 258 3.01 10.19 32.19
CA VAL A 258 2.45 10.98 31.09
C VAL A 258 2.36 10.17 29.81
N ALA A 259 3.40 9.38 29.48
CA ALA A 259 3.39 8.49 28.33
C ALA A 259 2.30 7.41 28.45
N GLN A 260 2.16 6.78 29.63
CA GLN A 260 1.11 5.79 29.89
C GLN A 260 -0.31 6.38 29.80
N MET A 261 -0.51 7.61 30.29
CA MET A 261 -1.79 8.31 30.13
C MET A 261 -2.11 8.59 28.66
N LEU A 262 -1.11 8.95 27.85
CA LEU A 262 -1.28 9.16 26.41
C LEU A 262 -1.57 7.85 25.66
N GLU A 263 -0.93 6.75 26.06
CA GLU A 263 -1.19 5.41 25.50
C GLU A 263 -2.63 4.98 25.76
N THR A 264 -3.15 5.19 26.97
CA THR A 264 -4.53 4.82 27.30
C THR A 264 -5.58 5.70 26.61
N GLU A 265 -5.32 7.00 26.44
CA GLU A 265 -6.28 7.93 25.82
C GLU A 265 -6.22 7.99 24.29
N SER A 266 -5.01 7.88 23.72
CA SER A 266 -4.78 8.06 22.27
C SER A 266 -4.40 6.78 21.56
N GLY A 267 -4.09 5.69 22.28
CA GLY A 267 -3.64 4.42 21.68
C GLY A 267 -2.27 4.51 21.01
N LEU A 268 -1.48 5.55 21.31
CA LEU A 268 -0.18 5.82 20.68
C LEU A 268 0.95 5.47 21.65
N ALA A 269 1.81 4.53 21.26
CA ALA A 269 3.05 4.23 21.98
C ALA A 269 4.00 5.44 21.88
N VAL A 270 4.34 6.05 23.01
CA VAL A 270 5.17 7.25 23.06
C VAL A 270 6.64 6.85 23.09
N SER A 271 7.41 7.24 22.07
CA SER A 271 8.84 6.92 21.99
C SER A 271 9.74 8.03 22.53
N LYS A 272 9.35 9.30 22.34
CA LYS A 272 10.11 10.46 22.81
C LYS A 272 9.25 11.71 22.98
N PHE A 273 9.66 12.58 23.89
CA PHE A 273 9.08 13.92 24.05
C PHE A 273 10.07 14.99 23.60
N VAL A 274 9.63 15.93 22.76
CA VAL A 274 10.45 17.02 22.26
C VAL A 274 9.87 18.36 22.69
N GLN A 275 10.61 19.12 23.51
CA GLN A 275 10.31 20.51 23.82
C GLN A 275 10.90 21.41 22.73
N ASN A 276 10.15 22.39 22.24
CA ASN A 276 10.61 23.26 21.15
C ASN A 276 11.51 24.42 21.64
N PHE A 277 11.28 24.92 22.86
CA PHE A 277 12.03 26.06 23.42
C PHE A 277 12.16 25.99 24.96
N PRO A 278 13.39 26.01 25.53
CA PRO A 278 14.64 25.61 24.87
C PRO A 278 14.52 24.18 24.30
N ARG A 279 15.16 23.91 23.16
CA ARG A 279 15.04 22.60 22.50
C ARG A 279 15.62 21.51 23.40
N LYS A 280 14.77 20.63 23.92
CA LYS A 280 15.15 19.48 24.76
C LYS A 280 14.44 18.25 24.24
N VAL A 281 15.17 17.14 24.12
CA VAL A 281 14.63 15.84 23.74
C VAL A 281 14.74 14.95 24.97
N TYR A 282 13.63 14.33 25.35
CA TYR A 282 13.56 13.35 26.42
C TYR A 282 13.37 11.98 25.78
N GLU A 283 14.39 11.12 25.88
CA GLU A 283 14.38 9.78 25.29
C GLU A 283 15.05 8.76 26.22
N GLY A 284 14.55 7.53 26.23
CA GLY A 284 15.10 6.44 27.06
C GLY A 284 14.70 6.49 28.54
N SER A 285 14.89 5.36 29.21
CA SER A 285 14.37 5.09 30.57
C SER A 285 14.78 6.12 31.63
N LEU A 286 15.97 6.72 31.51
CA LEU A 286 16.48 7.73 32.43
C LEU A 286 15.75 9.06 32.32
N ASP A 287 15.34 9.46 31.12
CA ASP A 287 14.58 10.70 30.91
C ASP A 287 13.10 10.50 31.25
N PHE A 288 12.52 9.34 30.95
CA PHE A 288 11.15 9.02 31.33
C PHE A 288 10.95 8.94 32.86
N GLY A 289 12.01 8.63 33.62
CA GLY A 289 11.99 8.62 35.09
C GLY A 289 12.02 10.00 35.75
N LYS A 290 12.29 11.08 35.00
CA LYS A 290 12.32 12.44 35.55
C LYS A 290 10.91 12.95 35.83
N THR A 291 10.75 13.67 36.94
CA THR A 291 9.49 14.35 37.25
C THR A 291 9.31 15.61 36.38
N LEU A 292 8.06 16.07 36.21
CA LEU A 292 7.78 17.31 35.48
C LEU A 292 8.52 18.53 36.07
N LYS A 293 8.78 18.53 37.38
CA LYS A 293 9.58 19.54 38.07
C LYS A 293 11.06 19.47 37.69
N GLU A 294 11.65 18.28 37.69
CA GLU A 294 13.06 18.07 37.33
C GLU A 294 13.33 18.33 35.84
N ALA A 295 12.36 18.01 34.98
CA ALA A 295 12.41 18.34 33.55
C ALA A 295 12.23 19.86 33.28
N GLY A 296 11.79 20.64 34.27
CA GLY A 296 11.55 22.07 34.11
C GLY A 296 10.30 22.40 33.28
N LEU A 297 9.26 21.57 33.39
CA LEU A 297 8.01 21.68 32.64
C LEU A 297 6.89 22.41 33.43
N VAL A 298 7.17 22.75 34.69
CA VAL A 298 6.32 23.56 35.57
C VAL A 298 6.64 25.05 35.35
N PRO A 299 5.64 25.97 35.28
CA PRO A 299 4.19 25.76 35.47
C PRO A 299 3.44 25.40 34.18
N SER A 300 4.07 25.56 33.01
CA SER A 300 3.47 25.20 31.73
C SER A 300 4.53 24.85 30.70
N ALA A 301 4.29 23.80 29.91
CA ALA A 301 5.16 23.42 28.82
C ALA A 301 4.40 22.88 27.62
N ALA A 302 5.01 23.00 26.44
CA ALA A 302 4.53 22.39 25.20
C ALA A 302 5.53 21.35 24.73
N LEU A 303 5.07 20.10 24.60
CA LEU A 303 5.86 18.95 24.17
C LEU A 303 5.24 18.37 22.92
N ILE A 304 6.10 18.02 21.96
CA ILE A 304 5.74 17.23 20.79
C ILE A 304 5.98 15.77 21.14
N VAL A 305 4.96 14.95 20.95
CA VAL A 305 4.98 13.51 21.20
C VAL A 305 5.30 12.82 19.89
N GLN A 306 6.34 11.98 19.87
CA GLN A 306 6.75 11.20 18.71
C GLN A 306 6.91 9.72 19.06
#